data_AF-A0A820FR83-F1
#
_entry.id   AF-A0A820FR83-F1
#
_cell.length_a   1.000
_cell.length_b   1.000
_cell.length_c   1.000
_cell.angle_alpha   90.00
_cell.angle_beta   90.00
_cell.angle_gamma   90.00
#
_symmetry.space_group_name_H-M   'P 1'
#
loop_
_entity.id
_entity.type
_entity.pdbx_description
1 polymer ?
#
loop_
_entity_poly.entity_id
_entity_poly.type
_entity_poly.pdbx_seq_one_letter_code
_entity_poly.pdbx_strand_id
1 'polypeptide(L)'
;MLITNTTGYIVVAYGPYLSDSSNNDAAMQKDILIKNKDGILNWIAEHDIVVDRDFRDSTGTMQALGLDVCMPDFLNGRRRFDALEANRSRFISKIRLVVESANDRIACALVNAYRAPAISSFSNDDQIAAKMLACLHEPNLLRTRLNNEILHWSNNDASDLAHFPILTLYQIRLITVGM
;
A
#
# COMPACT_ATOMS: atom_id res chain seq x y z
N MET A 1 -6.78 10.46 9.38
CA MET A 1 -5.48 9.79 9.27
C MET A 1 -5.56 8.42 9.92
N LEU A 2 -5.21 7.36 9.19
CA LEU A 2 -5.13 5.99 9.72
C LEU A 2 -3.66 5.65 10.00
N ILE A 3 -3.42 4.91 11.07
CA ILE A 3 -2.09 4.36 11.37
C ILE A 3 -2.21 2.86 11.33
N THR A 4 -1.41 2.27 10.44
CA THR A 4 -1.49 0.87 10.06
C THR A 4 -0.11 0.26 10.22
N ASN A 5 -0.04 -0.92 10.82
CA ASN A 5 1.23 -1.63 10.92
C ASN A 5 1.61 -2.27 9.57
N THR A 6 2.84 -2.79 9.46
CA THR A 6 3.37 -3.43 8.25
C THR A 6 2.66 -4.73 7.86
N THR A 7 1.76 -5.24 8.69
CA THR A 7 0.92 -6.41 8.42
C THR A 7 -0.50 -6.05 7.98
N GLY A 8 -0.81 -4.75 7.86
CA GLY A 8 -2.11 -4.26 7.38
C GLY A 8 -3.18 -4.12 8.47
N TYR A 9 -2.82 -4.25 9.74
CA TYR A 9 -3.75 -3.96 10.85
C TYR A 9 -3.74 -2.49 11.18
N ILE A 10 -4.93 -1.90 11.24
CA ILE A 10 -5.13 -0.52 11.65
C ILE A 10 -5.09 -0.48 13.17
N VAL A 11 -4.15 0.29 13.70
CA VAL A 11 -3.90 0.43 15.13
C VAL A 11 -4.74 1.56 15.70
N VAL A 12 -4.82 2.69 14.98
CA VAL A 12 -5.60 3.86 15.40
C VAL A 12 -6.09 4.66 14.19
N ALA A 13 -7.25 5.30 14.36
CA ALA A 13 -7.83 6.23 13.41
C ALA A 13 -7.99 7.60 14.06
N TYR A 14 -7.35 8.62 13.50
CA TYR A 14 -7.46 10.00 13.94
C TYR A 14 -8.31 10.84 12.98
N GLY A 15 -9.16 11.69 13.56
CA GLY A 15 -10.05 12.59 12.82
C GLY A 15 -11.52 12.37 13.22
N PRO A 16 -12.48 12.75 12.36
CA PRO A 16 -12.29 13.40 11.04
C PRO A 16 -11.62 14.78 11.16
N TYR A 17 -10.89 15.16 10.11
CA TYR A 17 -10.29 16.50 9.98
C TYR A 17 -11.01 17.28 8.89
N LEU A 18 -11.08 18.61 9.05
CA LEU A 18 -11.62 19.47 8.01
C LEU A 18 -10.67 19.49 6.81
N SER A 19 -11.22 19.46 5.60
CA SER A 19 -10.44 19.54 4.36
C SER A 19 -10.05 20.99 4.05
N ASP A 20 -9.20 21.56 4.88
CA ASP A 20 -8.64 22.90 4.71
C ASP A 20 -7.11 22.87 4.53
N SER A 21 -6.51 23.98 4.12
CA SER A 21 -5.07 24.06 3.87
C SER A 21 -4.20 23.88 5.13
N SER A 22 -4.80 24.03 6.32
CA SER A 22 -4.10 23.87 7.60
C SER A 22 -4.03 22.41 8.07
N ASN A 23 -4.93 21.56 7.59
CA ASN A 23 -5.03 20.13 7.92
C ASN A 23 -4.49 19.23 6.79
N ASN A 24 -3.36 19.59 6.19
CA ASN A 24 -2.68 18.69 5.25
C ASN A 24 -2.02 17.51 6.00
N ASP A 25 -1.71 16.44 5.27
CA ASP A 25 -1.20 15.18 5.83
C ASP A 25 0.06 15.36 6.69
N ALA A 26 1.01 16.17 6.23
CA ALA A 26 2.24 16.46 6.96
C ALA A 26 1.99 17.25 8.25
N ALA A 27 1.07 18.22 8.24
CA ALA A 27 0.70 19.01 9.42
C ALA A 27 -0.01 18.16 10.47
N MET A 28 -0.98 17.33 10.05
CA MET A 28 -1.68 16.41 10.94
C MET A 28 -0.73 15.40 11.57
N GLN A 29 0.18 14.82 10.79
CA GLN A 29 1.15 13.86 11.29
C GLN A 29 2.11 14.49 12.31
N LYS A 30 2.61 15.71 12.04
CA LYS A 30 3.42 16.47 13.00
C LYS A 30 2.70 16.62 14.33
N ASP A 31 1.44 17.05 14.30
CA ASP A 31 0.65 17.26 15.51
C ASP A 31 0.51 15.96 16.34
N ILE A 32 0.20 14.85 15.66
CA ILE A 32 0.03 13.53 16.28
C ILE A 32 1.33 13.05 16.94
N LEU A 33 2.47 13.17 16.24
CA LEU A 33 3.76 12.71 16.73
C LEU A 33 4.32 13.60 17.85
N ILE A 34 4.28 14.94 17.67
CA ILE A 34 4.79 15.89 18.67
C ILE A 34 4.01 15.80 19.98
N LYS A 35 2.68 15.69 19.90
CA LYS A 35 1.85 15.54 21.10
C LYS A 35 1.89 14.12 21.68
N ASN A 36 2.60 13.20 21.03
CA ASN A 36 2.61 11.78 21.36
C ASN A 36 1.20 11.26 21.64
N LYS A 37 0.27 11.55 20.71
CA LYS A 37 -1.15 11.28 20.92
C LYS A 37 -1.36 9.79 21.18
N ASP A 38 -2.17 9.48 22.20
CA ASP A 38 -2.42 8.12 22.69
C ASP A 38 -1.16 7.33 23.08
N GLY A 39 -0.04 8.02 23.32
CA GLY A 39 1.23 7.38 23.64
C GLY A 39 1.85 6.64 22.46
N ILE A 40 1.54 7.03 21.22
CA ILE A 40 1.92 6.31 20.01
C ILE A 40 3.42 6.06 19.86
N LEU A 41 4.27 6.96 20.34
CA LEU A 41 5.73 6.79 20.30
C LEU A 41 6.18 5.57 21.11
N ASN A 42 5.39 5.13 22.10
CA ASN A 42 5.66 3.93 22.88
C ASN A 42 5.38 2.63 22.11
N TRP A 43 4.62 2.71 21.01
CA TRP A 43 4.27 1.56 20.17
C TRP A 43 5.24 1.35 19.01
N ILE A 44 6.13 2.32 18.78
CA ILE A 44 7.13 2.30 17.71
C ILE A 44 8.37 1.64 18.30
N ALA A 45 8.45 0.31 18.15
CA ALA A 45 9.49 -0.52 18.76
C ALA A 45 10.84 -0.43 18.03
N GLU A 46 10.83 -0.08 16.73
CA GLU A 46 11.99 0.06 15.87
C GLU A 46 12.08 1.47 15.33
N HIS A 47 13.29 1.96 15.09
CA HIS A 47 13.53 3.33 14.64
C HIS A 47 12.93 3.58 13.25
N ASP A 48 12.65 2.55 12.45
CA ASP A 48 12.16 2.71 11.09
C ASP A 48 10.64 2.99 11.00
N ILE A 49 10.30 4.12 10.36
CA ILE A 49 8.94 4.40 9.88
C ILE A 49 8.97 4.52 8.36
N VAL A 50 8.11 3.74 7.70
CA VAL A 50 7.80 3.91 6.27
C VAL A 50 6.67 4.91 6.12
N VAL A 51 6.90 5.97 5.35
CA VAL A 51 5.90 7.03 5.10
C VAL A 51 5.59 7.20 3.61
N ASP A 52 4.38 7.68 3.32
CA ASP A 52 4.05 8.17 1.98
C ASP A 52 4.82 9.47 1.65
N ARG A 53 4.97 9.76 0.36
CA ARG A 53 5.60 10.96 -0.20
C ARG A 53 4.93 12.26 0.22
N ASP A 54 3.64 12.23 0.56
CA ASP A 54 2.90 13.41 1.01
C ASP A 54 3.26 13.81 2.46
N PHE A 55 3.95 12.92 3.19
CA PHE A 55 4.53 13.21 4.51
C PHE A 55 6.00 13.68 4.42
N ARG A 56 6.51 14.04 3.24
CA ARG A 56 7.91 14.48 3.10
C ARG A 56 8.23 15.72 3.95
N ASP A 57 7.26 16.62 4.11
CA ASP A 57 7.44 17.89 4.82
C ASP A 57 7.48 17.71 6.35
N SER A 58 7.19 16.51 6.86
CA SER A 58 7.29 16.11 8.27
C SER A 58 8.49 15.24 8.61
N THR A 59 9.34 14.90 7.63
CA THR A 59 10.57 14.11 7.82
C THR A 59 11.48 14.67 8.91
N GLY A 60 11.79 15.96 8.87
CA GLY A 60 12.65 16.59 9.86
C GLY A 60 12.09 16.49 11.29
N THR A 61 10.77 16.53 11.45
CA THR A 61 10.12 16.34 12.75
C THR A 61 10.26 14.89 13.24
N MET A 62 10.05 13.91 12.35
CA MET A 62 10.20 12.50 12.67
C MET A 62 11.66 12.16 13.05
N GLN A 63 12.62 12.67 12.28
CA GLN A 63 14.05 12.50 12.56
C GLN A 63 14.46 13.15 13.89
N ALA A 64 13.92 14.33 14.22
CA ALA A 64 14.15 14.99 15.51
C ALA A 64 13.59 14.20 16.71
N LEU A 65 12.59 13.34 16.47
CA LEU A 65 12.05 12.40 17.46
C LEU A 65 12.83 11.07 17.53
N GLY A 66 13.92 10.94 16.76
CA GLY A 66 14.76 9.74 16.72
C GLY A 66 14.24 8.64 15.80
N LEU A 67 13.37 8.98 14.84
CA LEU A 67 12.81 8.03 13.89
C LEU A 67 13.59 8.05 12.57
N ASP A 68 13.96 6.87 12.10
CA ASP A 68 14.51 6.58 10.78
C ASP A 68 13.38 6.58 9.74
N VAL A 69 13.32 7.64 8.95
CA VAL A 69 12.25 7.82 7.96
C VAL A 69 12.64 7.19 6.63
N CYS A 70 11.86 6.20 6.19
CA CYS A 70 12.00 5.55 4.89
C CYS A 70 10.90 5.98 3.92
N MET A 71 11.28 6.41 2.72
CA MET A 71 10.38 6.74 1.61
C MET A 71 10.98 6.35 0.26
N PRO A 72 10.18 6.16 -0.80
CA PRO A 72 10.70 5.87 -2.12
C PRO A 72 11.63 6.99 -2.62
N ASP A 73 12.77 6.61 -3.19
CA ASP A 73 13.77 7.55 -3.69
C ASP A 73 13.26 8.42 -4.83
N PHE A 74 13.86 9.60 -5.00
CA PHE A 74 13.68 10.45 -6.17
C PHE A 74 14.78 10.19 -7.20
N LEU A 75 14.41 10.25 -8.48
CA LEU A 75 15.39 10.16 -9.56
C LEU A 75 16.37 11.36 -9.57
N ASN A 76 16.02 12.49 -8.94
CA ASN A 76 16.89 13.67 -8.77
C ASN A 76 17.57 14.12 -10.07
N GLY A 77 16.78 14.23 -11.15
CA GLY A 77 17.29 14.62 -12.48
C GLY A 77 17.94 13.49 -13.30
N ARG A 78 18.08 12.28 -12.73
CA ARG A 78 18.51 11.08 -13.47
C ARG A 78 17.34 10.44 -14.21
N ARG A 79 17.65 9.57 -15.18
CA ARG A 79 16.63 8.81 -15.92
C ARG A 79 16.23 7.50 -15.23
N ARG A 80 17.11 6.91 -14.41
CA ARG A 80 16.92 5.59 -13.78
C ARG A 80 17.67 5.53 -12.45
N PHE A 81 17.19 4.67 -11.54
CA PHE A 81 17.92 4.24 -10.34
C PHE A 81 19.01 3.24 -10.70
N ASP A 82 20.03 3.14 -9.84
CA ASP A 82 20.87 1.94 -9.84
C ASP A 82 20.13 0.73 -9.24
N ALA A 83 20.74 -0.46 -9.30
CA ALA A 83 20.12 -1.68 -8.83
C ALA A 83 19.81 -1.67 -7.33
N LEU A 84 20.67 -1.05 -6.52
CA LEU A 84 20.51 -1.01 -5.06
C LEU A 84 19.39 -0.05 -4.68
N GLU A 85 19.40 1.15 -5.24
CA GLU A 85 18.34 2.16 -5.10
C GLU A 85 16.99 1.62 -5.57
N ALA A 86 16.95 0.98 -6.74
CA ALA A 86 15.73 0.37 -7.26
C ALA A 86 15.18 -0.70 -6.32
N ASN A 87 16.05 -1.56 -5.77
CA ASN A 87 15.66 -2.60 -4.83
C ASN A 87 15.13 -2.01 -3.51
N ARG A 88 15.81 -1.00 -2.95
CA ARG A 88 15.36 -0.29 -1.75
C ARG A 88 14.01 0.38 -1.95
N SER A 89 13.88 1.17 -3.02
CA SER A 89 12.63 1.86 -3.37
C SER A 89 11.47 0.89 -3.58
N ARG A 90 11.73 -0.28 -4.21
CA ARG A 90 10.74 -1.34 -4.39
C ARG A 90 10.34 -1.98 -3.06
N PHE A 91 11.27 -2.19 -2.15
CA PHE A 91 10.99 -2.72 -0.81
C PHE A 91 10.07 -1.79 -0.03
N ILE A 92 10.41 -0.49 0.02
CA ILE A 92 9.58 0.54 0.67
C ILE A 92 8.18 0.60 0.03
N SER A 93 8.11 0.57 -1.31
CA SER A 93 6.84 0.59 -2.04
C SER A 93 5.98 -0.65 -1.73
N LYS A 94 6.57 -1.84 -1.58
CA LYS A 94 5.83 -3.06 -1.21
C LYS A 94 5.20 -2.96 0.17
N ILE A 95 5.91 -2.39 1.15
CA ILE A 95 5.36 -2.18 2.50
C ILE A 95 4.20 -1.18 2.42
N ARG A 96 4.36 -0.09 1.67
CA ARG A 96 3.29 0.90 1.45
C ARG A 96 2.03 0.28 0.87
N LEU A 97 2.15 -0.62 -0.11
CA LEU A 97 0.98 -1.29 -0.71
C LEU A 97 0.13 -2.04 0.33
N VAL A 98 0.74 -2.63 1.37
CA VAL A 98 -0.02 -3.30 2.44
C VAL A 98 -0.85 -2.28 3.25
N VAL A 99 -0.26 -1.11 3.56
CA VAL A 99 -0.93 -0.03 4.27
C VAL A 99 -2.01 0.62 3.42
N GLU A 100 -1.71 0.94 2.15
CA GLU A 100 -2.65 1.51 1.19
C GLU A 100 -3.85 0.58 0.98
N SER A 101 -3.62 -0.72 0.81
CA SER A 101 -4.70 -1.70 0.67
C SER A 101 -5.62 -1.75 1.91
N ALA A 102 -5.08 -1.63 3.13
CA ALA A 102 -5.90 -1.56 4.34
C ALA A 102 -6.75 -0.29 4.39
N ASN A 103 -6.16 0.86 4.04
CA ASN A 103 -6.85 2.14 4.00
C ASN A 103 -7.94 2.16 2.92
N ASP A 104 -7.65 1.65 1.73
CA ASP A 104 -8.57 1.58 0.60
C ASP A 104 -9.79 0.72 0.92
N ARG A 105 -9.62 -0.38 1.66
CA ARG A 105 -10.75 -1.20 2.11
C ARG A 105 -11.75 -0.41 2.95
N ILE A 106 -11.26 0.46 3.83
CA ILE A 106 -12.13 1.35 4.62
C ILE A 106 -12.76 2.42 3.74
N ALA A 107 -11.97 3.08 2.90
CA ALA A 107 -12.46 4.11 2.00
C ALA A 107 -13.58 3.56 1.10
N CYS A 108 -13.37 2.41 0.47
CA CYS A 108 -14.37 1.72 -0.34
C CYS A 108 -15.62 1.34 0.47
N ALA A 109 -15.46 0.81 1.70
CA ALA A 109 -16.60 0.50 2.55
C ALA A 109 -17.45 1.74 2.87
N LEU A 110 -16.81 2.87 3.18
CA LEU A 110 -17.50 4.14 3.44
C LEU A 110 -18.19 4.68 2.19
N VAL A 111 -17.51 4.65 1.03
CA VAL A 111 -18.11 5.07 -0.25
C VAL A 111 -19.33 4.21 -0.56
N ASN A 112 -19.23 2.89 -0.43
CA ASN A 112 -20.34 1.97 -0.70
C ASN A 112 -21.51 2.15 0.27
N ALA A 113 -21.23 2.50 1.53
CA ALA A 113 -22.25 2.70 2.54
C ALA A 113 -23.00 4.05 2.41
N TYR A 114 -22.29 5.11 1.99
CA TYR A 114 -22.81 6.48 2.12
C TYR A 114 -22.90 7.27 0.81
N ARG A 115 -22.25 6.84 -0.27
CA ARG A 115 -22.35 7.51 -1.57
C ARG A 115 -23.28 6.75 -2.49
N ALA A 116 -23.99 7.51 -3.33
CA ALA A 116 -24.66 6.93 -4.47
C ALA A 116 -23.63 6.23 -5.38
N PRO A 117 -23.98 5.10 -6.02
CA PRO A 117 -23.10 4.42 -6.97
C PRO A 117 -22.56 5.41 -8.01
N ALA A 118 -21.24 5.46 -8.16
CA ALA A 118 -20.59 6.36 -9.11
C ALA A 118 -20.86 5.96 -10.58
N ILE A 119 -21.21 4.68 -10.80
CA ILE A 119 -21.49 4.10 -12.11
C ILE A 119 -22.75 3.25 -11.97
N SER A 120 -23.61 3.29 -12.98
CA SER A 120 -24.78 2.41 -13.10
C SER A 120 -24.34 0.97 -13.34
N SER A 121 -25.01 0.01 -12.72
CA SER A 121 -24.74 -1.41 -12.91
C SER A 121 -24.83 -1.82 -14.38
N PHE A 122 -23.88 -2.63 -14.83
CA PHE A 122 -23.90 -3.28 -16.13
C PHE A 122 -24.62 -4.63 -16.05
N SER A 123 -25.06 -5.15 -17.20
CA SER A 123 -25.83 -6.41 -17.29
C SER A 123 -25.11 -7.66 -16.74
N ASN A 124 -23.79 -7.58 -16.52
CA ASN A 124 -22.95 -8.67 -16.04
C ASN A 124 -22.41 -8.49 -14.61
N ASP A 125 -22.70 -7.37 -13.94
CA ASP A 125 -22.13 -7.07 -12.62
C ASP A 125 -22.55 -8.10 -11.56
N ASP A 126 -23.82 -8.54 -11.58
CA ASP A 126 -24.32 -9.57 -10.67
C ASP A 126 -23.57 -10.90 -10.83
N GLN A 127 -23.26 -11.27 -12.09
CA GLN A 127 -22.50 -12.49 -12.37
C GLN A 127 -21.04 -12.36 -11.92
N ILE A 128 -20.44 -11.17 -12.07
CA ILE A 128 -19.09 -10.89 -11.58
C ILE A 128 -19.06 -10.94 -10.05
N ALA A 129 -20.02 -10.30 -9.38
CA ALA A 129 -20.14 -10.30 -7.93
C ALA A 129 -20.33 -11.72 -7.37
N ALA A 130 -21.19 -12.53 -7.98
CA ALA A 130 -21.38 -13.93 -7.60
C ALA A 130 -20.10 -14.75 -7.75
N LYS A 131 -19.34 -14.55 -8.83
CA LYS A 131 -18.03 -15.19 -9.02
C LYS A 131 -17.01 -14.73 -7.97
N MET A 132 -16.96 -13.45 -7.65
CA MET A 132 -16.06 -12.91 -6.61
C MET A 132 -16.38 -13.52 -5.23
N LEU A 133 -17.66 -13.62 -4.87
CA LEU A 133 -18.12 -14.26 -3.64
C LEU A 133 -17.73 -15.74 -3.58
N ALA A 134 -17.88 -16.48 -4.69
CA ALA A 134 -17.44 -17.86 -4.76
C ALA A 134 -15.92 -17.99 -4.56
N CYS A 135 -15.13 -17.14 -5.22
CA CYS A 135 -13.67 -17.11 -5.10
C CYS A 135 -13.16 -16.69 -3.71
N LEU A 136 -13.92 -15.90 -2.95
CA LEU A 136 -13.54 -15.46 -1.60
C LEU A 136 -13.33 -16.65 -0.66
N HIS A 137 -14.09 -17.72 -0.86
CA HIS A 137 -14.03 -18.93 -0.03
C HIS A 137 -13.05 -19.97 -0.55
N GLU A 138 -12.47 -19.76 -1.74
CA GLU A 138 -11.50 -20.69 -2.29
C GLU A 138 -10.13 -20.54 -1.61
N PRO A 139 -9.44 -21.66 -1.32
CA PRO A 139 -8.11 -21.62 -0.74
C PRO A 139 -7.14 -20.94 -1.71
N ASN A 140 -6.33 -20.02 -1.19
CA ASN A 140 -5.27 -19.38 -1.97
C ASN A 140 -4.17 -20.42 -2.27
N LEU A 141 -4.27 -21.05 -3.44
CA LEU A 141 -3.33 -22.08 -3.90
C LEU A 141 -1.89 -21.55 -4.04
N LEU A 142 -1.74 -20.27 -4.39
CA LEU A 142 -0.43 -19.62 -4.45
C LEU A 142 0.19 -19.52 -3.04
N ARG A 143 -0.59 -19.08 -2.04
CA ARG A 143 -0.15 -19.04 -0.64
C ARG A 143 0.24 -20.43 -0.14
N THR A 144 -0.54 -21.45 -0.51
CA THR A 144 -0.27 -22.84 -0.15
C THR A 144 1.06 -23.31 -0.74
N ARG A 145 1.33 -23.00 -2.02
CA ARG A 145 2.62 -23.29 -2.66
C ARG A 145 3.78 -22.56 -2.01
N LEU A 146 3.64 -21.25 -1.76
CA LEU A 146 4.69 -20.45 -1.13
C LEU A 146 5.10 -20.96 0.26
N ASN A 147 4.16 -21.54 1.01
CA ASN A 147 4.45 -22.09 2.33
C ASN A 147 5.12 -23.48 2.27
N ASN A 148 4.93 -24.22 1.18
CA ASN A 148 5.39 -25.61 1.05
C ASN A 148 6.65 -25.76 0.18
N GLU A 149 6.92 -24.78 -0.70
CA GLU A 149 8.05 -24.80 -1.63
C GLU A 149 9.06 -23.72 -1.25
N ILE A 150 10.33 -24.10 -1.08
CA ILE A 150 11.42 -23.13 -0.96
C ILE A 150 11.69 -22.57 -2.36
N LEU A 151 11.18 -21.36 -2.64
CA LEU A 151 11.49 -20.65 -3.88
C LEU A 151 12.96 -20.23 -3.87
N HIS A 152 13.79 -20.94 -4.63
CA HIS A 152 15.15 -20.52 -4.94
C HIS A 152 15.10 -19.40 -5.97
N TRP A 153 15.43 -18.18 -5.54
CA TRP A 153 15.64 -17.06 -6.46
C TRP A 153 16.98 -17.24 -7.15
N SER A 154 16.97 -17.63 -8.42
CA SER A 154 18.14 -17.54 -9.31
C SER A 154 18.17 -16.18 -10.00
N ASN A 155 19.37 -15.66 -10.26
CA ASN A 155 19.53 -14.57 -11.21
C ASN A 155 19.17 -15.12 -12.59
N ASN A 156 18.09 -14.61 -13.17
CA ASN A 156 17.67 -14.96 -14.52
C ASN A 156 18.21 -13.92 -15.50
N ASP A 157 18.75 -14.39 -16.62
CA ASP A 157 19.26 -13.54 -17.70
C ASP A 157 18.15 -13.27 -18.73
N ALA A 158 18.37 -12.32 -19.64
CA ALA A 158 17.37 -11.95 -20.65
C ALA A 158 16.92 -13.13 -21.55
N SER A 159 17.74 -14.18 -21.67
CA SER A 159 17.43 -15.43 -22.35
C SER A 159 16.35 -16.26 -21.65
N ASP A 160 16.19 -16.13 -20.33
CA ASP A 160 15.22 -16.90 -19.54
C ASP A 160 13.80 -16.29 -19.61
N LEU A 161 13.67 -15.10 -20.19
CA LEU A 161 12.38 -14.42 -20.42
C LEU A 161 11.59 -14.98 -21.61
N ALA A 162 12.18 -15.88 -22.41
CA ALA A 162 11.48 -16.51 -23.54
C ALA A 162 10.20 -17.27 -23.11
N HIS A 163 10.10 -17.64 -21.82
CA HIS A 163 8.95 -18.32 -21.23
C HIS A 163 7.97 -17.38 -20.51
N PHE A 164 8.16 -16.07 -20.58
CA PHE A 164 7.22 -15.12 -19.97
C PHE A 164 5.91 -15.07 -20.79
N PRO A 165 4.74 -15.29 -20.17
CA PRO A 165 3.49 -15.38 -20.91
C PRO A 165 3.15 -14.06 -21.59
N ILE A 166 2.91 -14.11 -22.90
CA ILE A 166 2.38 -12.98 -23.67
C ILE A 166 0.87 -13.00 -23.51
N LEU A 167 0.35 -12.06 -22.72
CA LEU A 167 -1.08 -11.94 -22.45
C LEU A 167 -1.72 -10.90 -23.37
N THR A 168 -2.87 -11.25 -23.94
CA THR A 168 -3.74 -10.30 -24.63
C THR A 168 -4.35 -9.30 -23.65
N LEU A 169 -4.80 -8.13 -24.13
CA LEU A 169 -5.50 -7.14 -23.30
C LEU A 169 -6.71 -7.74 -22.56
N TYR A 170 -7.42 -8.66 -23.20
CA TYR A 170 -8.53 -9.39 -22.59
C TYR A 170 -8.06 -10.30 -21.44
N GLN A 171 -7.00 -11.07 -21.66
CA GLN A 171 -6.41 -11.93 -20.62
C GLN A 171 -5.85 -11.10 -19.47
N ILE A 172 -5.22 -9.96 -19.75
CA ILE A 172 -4.76 -9.00 -18.72
C ILE A 172 -5.96 -8.56 -17.87
N ARG A 173 -7.06 -8.12 -18.48
CA ARG A 173 -8.28 -7.73 -17.75
C ARG A 173 -8.90 -8.84 -16.89
N LEU A 174 -8.67 -10.10 -17.23
CA LEU A 174 -9.13 -11.24 -16.43
C LEU A 174 -8.24 -11.53 -15.21
N ILE A 175 -6.96 -11.16 -15.25
CA ILE A 175 -6.01 -11.39 -14.15
C ILE A 175 -5.72 -10.13 -13.32
N THR A 176 -5.92 -8.95 -13.90
CA THR A 176 -5.83 -7.68 -13.17
C THR A 176 -7.21 -7.38 -12.60
N VAL A 177 -7.35 -7.53 -11.28
CA VAL A 177 -8.42 -6.87 -10.56
C VAL A 177 -8.12 -5.37 -10.63
N GLY A 178 -8.92 -4.64 -11.41
CA GLY A 178 -8.83 -3.19 -11.46
C GLY A 178 -9.13 -2.61 -10.08
N MET A 179 -8.23 -1.74 -9.60
CA MET A 179 -8.62 -0.71 -8.64
C MET A 179 -9.23 0.46 -9.41
#